data_AF-A0A8T3SWS9-F1
#
_entry.id   AF-A0A8T3SWS9-F1
#
_cell.length_a   1.000
_cell.length_b   1.000
_cell.length_c   1.000
_cell.angle_alpha   90.00
_cell.angle_beta   90.00
_cell.angle_gamma   90.00
#
_symmetry.space_group_name_H-M   'P 1'
#
loop_
_entity.id
_entity.type
_entity.pdbx_description
1 polymer ?
#
loop_
_entity_poly.entity_id
_entity_poly.type
_entity_poly.pdbx_seq_one_letter_code
_entity_poly.pdbx_strand_id
1 'polypeptide(L)' 'MTILLVGRDFLAQRVALGESGMNTDMLVVANVRADGSRIDLFSLPRDSVDVPLGDGSVWSGKINSLRAARGLAALK' A
#
# COMPACT_ATOMS: atom_id res chain seq x y z
N MET A 1 18.40 -1.58 -2.64
CA MET A 1 17.48 -1.42 -1.50
C MET A 1 16.09 -1.18 -2.05
N THR A 2 15.10 -1.91 -1.55
CA THR A 2 13.70 -1.75 -1.97
C THR A 2 12.88 -1.15 -0.84
N ILE A 3 12.11 -0.11 -1.13
CA ILE A 3 11.27 0.62 -0.18
C ILE A 3 9.85 0.66 -0.73
N LEU A 4 8.86 0.37 0.12
CA LEU A 4 7.46 0.65 -0.18
C LEU A 4 7.06 2.01 0.38
N LEU A 5 6.66 2.92 -0.49
CA LEU A 5 6.08 4.22 -0.17
C LEU A 5 4.56 4.09 -0.11
N VAL A 6 3.96 4.50 1.01
CA VAL A 6 2.53 4.34 1.32
C VAL A 6 1.94 5.72 1.61
N GLY A 7 1.26 6.31 0.63
CA GLY A 7 0.51 7.55 0.81
C GLY A 7 -0.88 7.26 1.39
N ARG A 8 -1.22 7.94 2.48
CA ARG A 8 -2.50 7.73 3.19
C ARG A 8 -3.42 8.91 2.93
N ASP A 9 -4.69 8.62 2.67
CA ASP A 9 -5.73 9.64 2.79
C ASP A 9 -6.04 9.84 4.28
N PHE A 10 -5.69 11.01 4.82
CA PHE A 10 -6.05 11.39 6.18
C PHE A 10 -7.08 12.52 6.12
N LEU A 11 -8.36 12.16 6.07
CA LEU A 11 -9.45 13.10 6.28
C LEU A 11 -9.92 13.03 7.74
N ALA A 12 -9.70 14.10 8.50
CA ALA A 12 -10.17 14.22 9.89
C ALA A 12 -11.69 14.01 10.03
N GLN A 13 -12.47 14.38 9.01
CA GLN A 13 -13.92 14.12 8.92
C GLN A 13 -14.27 12.64 8.89
N ARG A 14 -13.48 11.79 8.21
CA ARG A 14 -13.73 10.34 8.15
C ARG A 14 -13.50 9.67 9.50
N VAL A 15 -12.49 10.13 10.23
CA VAL A 15 -12.23 9.70 11.63
C VAL A 15 -13.39 10.09 12.54
N ALA A 16 -13.93 11.31 12.39
CA ALA A 16 -15.08 11.77 13.17
C ALA A 16 -16.38 10.99 12.87
N LEU A 17 -16.51 10.43 11.66
CA LEU A 17 -17.63 9.57 11.25
C LEU A 17 -17.44 8.09 11.66
N GLY A 18 -16.36 7.73 12.34
CA GLY A 18 -16.09 6.36 12.77
C GLY A 18 -15.61 5.43 11.64
N GLU A 19 -15.25 5.95 10.48
CA GLU A 19 -14.68 5.15 9.40
C GLU A 19 -13.30 4.62 9.82
N SER A 20 -13.27 3.35 10.24
CA SER A 20 -12.10 2.72 10.89
C SER A 20 -10.98 2.34 9.91
N GLY A 21 -10.98 2.86 8.68
CA GLY A 21 -10.12 2.39 7.61
C GLY A 21 -9.73 3.47 6.63
N MET A 22 -8.61 4.15 6.90
CA MET A 22 -8.00 5.01 5.88
C MET A 22 -7.36 4.11 4.81
N ASN A 23 -8.00 4.03 3.65
CA ASN A 23 -7.40 3.41 2.47
C ASN A 23 -6.06 4.08 2.14
N THR A 24 -5.21 3.31 1.49
CA THR A 24 -3.96 3.83 0.96
C THR A 24 -4.22 4.41 -0.42
N ASP A 25 -4.00 5.70 -0.62
CA ASP A 25 -4.25 6.34 -1.90
C ASP A 25 -3.07 6.20 -2.87
N MET A 26 -1.89 5.88 -2.35
CA MET A 26 -0.69 5.71 -3.14
C MET A 26 0.17 4.56 -2.61
N LEU A 27 0.48 3.61 -3.49
CA LEU A 27 1.45 2.55 -3.26
C LEU A 27 2.52 2.65 -4.34
N VAL A 28 3.77 2.92 -3.95
CA VAL A 28 4.91 2.96 -4.88
C VAL A 28 6.06 2.14 -4.33
N VAL A 29 6.56 1.21 -5.14
CA VAL A 29 7.79 0.48 -4.86
C VAL A 29 8.95 1.27 -5.45
N ALA A 30 9.86 1.71 -4.60
CA ALA A 30 11.11 2.35 -4.99
C ALA A 30 12.26 1.35 -4.85
N ASN A 31 12.97 1.10 -5.95
CA ASN A 31 14.18 0.29 -5.94
C ASN A 31 15.40 1.18 -6.18
N VAL A 32 16.29 1.25 -5.20
CA VAL A 32 17.54 2.01 -5.24
C VAL A 32 18.68 1.05 -5.52
N ARG A 33 19.40 1.25 -6.63
CA ARG A 33 20.61 0.45 -6.93
C ARG A 33 21.67 0.67 -5.86
N ALA A 34 22.44 -0.38 -5.55
CA ALA A 34 23.46 -0.33 -4.50
C ALA A 34 24.58 0.69 -4.79
N ASP A 35 24.84 0.97 -6.07
CA ASP A 35 25.81 1.96 -6.54
C ASP A 35 25.29 3.41 -6.53
N GLY A 36 24.01 3.63 -6.15
CA GLY A 36 23.38 4.95 -6.14
C GLY A 36 23.10 5.56 -7.53
N SER A 37 23.39 4.84 -8.62
CA SER A 37 23.31 5.39 -9.98
C SER A 37 21.88 5.55 -10.50
N ARG A 38 20.90 4.84 -9.90
CA ARG A 38 19.52 4.78 -10.39
C ARG A 38 18.53 4.49 -9.27
N ILE A 39 17.38 5.11 -9.40
CA ILE A 39 16.17 4.82 -8.63
C ILE A 39 15.06 4.49 -9.62
N ASP A 40 14.50 3.29 -9.50
CA ASP A 40 13.33 2.87 -10.25
C ASP A 40 12.08 2.98 -9.37
N LEU A 41 11.02 3.58 -9.91
CA LEU A 41 9.74 3.75 -9.22
C LEU A 41 8.65 2.99 -9.96
N PHE A 42 7.91 2.15 -9.23
CA PHE A 42 6.79 1.38 -9.74
C PHE A 42 5.54 1.71 -8.94
N SER A 43 4.53 2.30 -9.58
CA SER A 43 3.23 2.51 -8.95
C SER A 43 2.39 1.24 -9.00
N LEU A 44 1.79 0.89 -7.86
CA LEU A 44 0.79 -0.16 -7.78
C LEU A 44 -0.59 0.47 -7.98
N PRO A 45 -1.39 0.00 -8.95
CA PRO A 45 -2.75 0.49 -9.14
C PRO A 45 -3.61 0.22 -7.89
N ARG A 46 -4.27 1.26 -7.36
CA ARG A 46 -5.06 1.13 -6.10
C ARG A 46 -6.16 0.07 -6.18
N ASP A 47 -6.73 -0.08 -7.37
CA ASP A 47 -7.89 -0.94 -7.64
C ASP A 47 -7.46 -2.35 -8.12
N SER A 48 -6.17 -2.70 -8.02
CA SER A 48 -5.72 -4.09 -8.22
C SER A 48 -6.42 -5.01 -7.22
N VAL A 49 -6.95 -6.12 -7.72
CA VAL A 49 -7.64 -7.17 -6.96
C VAL A 49 -6.88 -8.49 -7.10
N ASP A 50 -7.25 -9.47 -6.27
CA ASP A 50 -6.66 -10.81 -6.27
C ASP A 50 -5.13 -10.78 -6.14
N VAL A 51 -4.62 -9.92 -5.26
CA VAL A 51 -3.19 -9.68 -5.07
C VAL A 51 -2.61 -10.75 -4.13
N PRO A 52 -1.59 -11.51 -4.56
CA PRO A 52 -0.90 -12.44 -3.67
C PRO A 52 -0.12 -11.69 -2.58
N LEU A 53 -0.19 -12.19 -1.35
CA LEU A 53 0.49 -11.63 -0.18
C LEU A 53 1.74 -12.46 0.17
N GLY A 54 2.64 -11.88 0.97
CA GLY A 54 3.88 -12.54 1.39
C GLY A 54 3.68 -13.82 2.22
N ASP A 55 2.48 -14.03 2.79
CA ASP A 55 2.11 -15.25 3.52
C ASP A 55 1.53 -16.36 2.62
N GLY A 56 1.49 -16.14 1.30
CA GLY A 56 0.93 -17.07 0.32
C GLY A 56 -0.59 -17.01 0.17
N SER A 57 -1.28 -16.19 0.97
CA SER A 57 -2.70 -15.92 0.77
C SER A 57 -2.96 -14.93 -0.35
N VAL A 58 -4.22 -14.79 -0.77
CA VAL A 58 -4.65 -13.82 -1.78
C VAL A 58 -5.57 -12.80 -1.13
N TRP A 59 -5.29 -11.51 -1.36
CA TRP A 59 -6.22 -10.43 -1.05
C TRP A 59 -7.18 -10.22 -2.22
N SER A 60 -8.43 -10.65 -2.05
CA SER A 60 -9.48 -10.54 -3.07
C SER A 60 -10.06 -9.12 -3.21
N GLY A 61 -9.87 -8.28 -2.19
CA GLY A 61 -10.29 -6.88 -2.24
C GLY A 61 -9.37 -6.02 -3.09
N LYS A 62 -9.75 -4.75 -3.27
CA LYS A 62 -8.85 -3.74 -3.84
C LYS A 62 -7.63 -3.56 -2.93
N ILE A 63 -6.42 -3.52 -3.49
CA ILE A 63 -5.19 -3.47 -2.71
C ILE A 63 -5.11 -2.23 -1.79
N ASN A 64 -5.75 -1.12 -2.19
CA ASN A 64 -5.80 0.09 -1.39
C ASN A 64 -6.49 -0.09 -0.02
N SER A 65 -7.37 -1.08 0.13
CA SER A 65 -8.09 -1.35 1.38
C SER A 65 -7.39 -2.35 2.29
N LEU A 66 -6.33 -3.02 1.82
CA LEU A 66 -5.61 -4.03 2.60
C LEU A 66 -5.06 -3.46 3.92
N ARG A 67 -4.47 -2.26 3.87
CA ARG A 67 -3.98 -1.57 5.07
C ARG A 67 -5.09 -1.29 6.08
N ALA A 68 -6.25 -0.85 5.60
CA ALA A 68 -7.40 -0.55 6.45
C ALA A 68 -7.93 -1.83 7.13
N ALA A 69 -7.98 -2.93 6.38
CA ALA A 69 -8.52 -4.20 6.86
C ALA A 69 -7.56 -5.00 7.76
N ARG A 70 -6.26 -5.01 7.43
CA ARG A 70 -5.25 -5.89 8.05
C ARG A 70 -4.03 -5.15 8.62
N GLY A 71 -4.04 -3.83 8.59
CA GLY A 71 -2.95 -2.99 9.08
C GLY A 71 -1.77 -2.85 8.10
N LEU A 72 -0.80 -2.02 8.47
CA LEU A 72 0.38 -1.73 7.62
C LEU A 72 1.27 -2.96 7.38
N ALA A 73 1.33 -3.88 8.34
CA ALA A 73 2.17 -5.07 8.23
C ALA A 73 1.75 -6.00 7.09
N ALA A 74 0.47 -5.97 6.69
CA ALA A 74 -0.04 -6.78 5.60
C ALA A 74 0.39 -6.29 4.19
N LEU A 75 0.98 -5.10 4.08
CA LEU A 75 1.52 -4.56 2.83
C LEU A 75 2.96 -4.99 2.53
N LYS A 76 3.55 -5.88 3.34
CA LYS A 76 4.96 -6.30 3.24
C LYS A 76 5.15 -7.54 2.39
#